data_AF-A0A7S4EV01-F1
#
_entry.id   AF-A0A7S4EV01-F1
#
_cell.length_a   1.000
_cell.length_b   1.000
_cell.length_c   1.000
_cell.angle_alpha   90.00
_cell.angle_beta   90.00
_cell.angle_gamma   90.00
#
_symmetry.space_group_name_H-M   'P 1'
#
loop_
_entity.id
_entity.type
_entity.pdbx_description
1 polymer ?
#
loop_
_entity_poly.entity_id
_entity_poly.type
_entity_poly.pdbx_seq_one_letter_code
_entity_poly.pdbx_strand_id
1 'polypeptide(L)'
;AERRALADERLEACRAKLADARREKKTLVANIYVGVCTALSEHKRGGGGLSEEWFNATLGHARALARRFIRELSLDTLELVIEGANVDADVQASLFSELRSLYAWLV
;
A
#
# COMPACT_ATOMS: atom_id res chain seq x y z
N ALA A 1 -14.51 22.48 -36.48
CA ALA A 1 -15.06 22.43 -35.11
C ALA A 1 -15.23 20.99 -34.64
N GLU A 2 -15.90 20.12 -35.41
CA GLU A 2 -16.13 18.70 -35.06
C GLU A 2 -14.88 17.89 -34.71
N ARG A 3 -13.77 18.04 -35.47
CA ARG A 3 -12.53 17.31 -35.17
C ARG A 3 -11.90 17.69 -33.82
N ARG A 4 -12.10 18.93 -33.36
CA ARG A 4 -11.62 19.37 -32.03
C ARG A 4 -12.54 18.82 -30.93
N ALA A 5 -13.85 18.91 -31.12
CA ALA A 5 -14.83 18.32 -30.19
C ALA A 5 -14.60 16.81 -29.99
N LEU A 6 -14.36 16.05 -31.07
CA LEU A 6 -14.06 14.62 -30.99
C LEU A 6 -12.71 14.32 -30.30
N ALA A 7 -11.72 15.21 -30.46
CA ALA A 7 -10.44 15.09 -29.80
C ALA A 7 -10.54 15.37 -28.29
N ASP A 8 -11.30 16.40 -27.90
CA ASP A 8 -11.54 16.76 -26.51
C ASP A 8 -12.34 15.67 -25.78
N GLU A 9 -13.35 15.09 -26.43
CA GLU A 9 -14.11 13.97 -25.88
C GLU A 9 -13.23 12.72 -25.64
N ARG A 10 -12.34 12.41 -26.59
CA ARG A 10 -11.36 11.31 -26.43
C ARG A 10 -10.36 11.60 -25.32
N LEU A 11 -9.92 12.85 -25.18
CA LEU A 11 -9.01 13.28 -24.14
C LEU A 11 -9.64 13.09 -22.76
N GLU A 12 -10.89 13.53 -22.59
CA GLU A 12 -11.65 13.37 -21.34
C GLU A 12 -11.91 11.89 -21.02
N ALA A 13 -12.26 11.08 -22.02
CA ALA A 13 -12.40 9.63 -21.83
C ALA A 13 -11.08 8.97 -21.39
N CYS A 14 -9.94 9.38 -21.96
CA CYS A 14 -8.62 8.90 -21.54
C CYS A 14 -8.25 9.38 -20.13
N ARG A 15 -8.57 10.62 -19.76
CA ARG A 15 -8.35 11.16 -18.41
C ARG A 15 -9.16 10.39 -17.36
N ALA A 16 -10.43 10.10 -17.65
CA ALA A 16 -11.28 9.29 -16.80
C ALA A 16 -10.71 7.88 -16.59
N LYS A 17 -10.36 7.18 -17.68
CA LYS A 17 -9.72 5.85 -17.60
C LYS A 17 -8.42 5.86 -16.80
N LEU A 18 -7.59 6.89 -16.96
CA LEU A 18 -6.35 7.02 -16.20
C LEU A 18 -6.62 7.26 -14.70
N ALA A 19 -7.64 8.05 -14.36
CA ALA A 19 -8.04 8.27 -12.98
C ALA A 19 -8.55 6.98 -12.33
N ASP A 20 -9.37 6.20 -13.04
CA ASP A 20 -9.87 4.90 -12.57
C ASP A 20 -8.73 3.90 -12.36
N ALA A 21 -7.83 3.77 -13.33
CA ALA A 21 -6.67 2.88 -13.22
C ALA A 21 -5.75 3.27 -12.04
N ARG A 22 -5.57 4.58 -11.79
CA ARG A 22 -4.82 5.08 -10.62
C ARG A 22 -5.53 4.72 -9.31
N ARG A 23 -6.86 4.87 -9.26
CA ARG A 23 -7.66 4.50 -8.09
C ARG A 23 -7.57 3.00 -7.81
N GLU A 24 -7.74 2.17 -8.83
CA GLU A 24 -7.65 0.72 -8.73
C GLU A 24 -6.27 0.27 -8.25
N LYS A 25 -5.19 0.84 -8.83
CA LYS A 25 -3.83 0.59 -8.36
C LYS A 25 -3.66 0.91 -6.88
N LYS A 26 -4.17 2.06 -6.41
CA LYS A 26 -4.08 2.44 -5.00
C LYS A 26 -4.81 1.46 -4.10
N THR A 27 -6.02 1.07 -4.46
CA THR A 27 -6.83 0.07 -3.74
C THR A 27 -6.13 -1.28 -3.68
N LEU A 28 -5.58 -1.76 -4.80
CA LEU A 28 -4.89 -3.04 -4.88
C LEU A 28 -3.69 -3.08 -3.93
N VAL A 29 -2.84 -2.04 -3.96
CA VAL A 29 -1.65 -1.98 -3.10
C VAL A 29 -2.05 -1.91 -1.63
N ALA A 30 -3.05 -1.09 -1.27
CA ALA A 30 -3.55 -1.01 0.09
C ALA A 30 -4.07 -2.37 0.59
N ASN A 31 -4.85 -3.09 -0.22
CA ASN A 31 -5.39 -4.41 0.13
C ASN A 31 -4.30 -5.47 0.30
N ILE A 32 -3.29 -5.49 -0.59
CA ILE A 32 -2.13 -6.38 -0.45
C ILE A 32 -1.43 -6.08 0.87
N TYR A 33 -1.22 -4.81 1.17
CA TYR A 33 -0.49 -4.39 2.36
C TYR A 33 -1.25 -4.76 3.64
N VAL A 34 -2.57 -4.54 3.70
CA VAL A 34 -3.44 -5.02 4.79
C VAL A 34 -3.36 -6.53 4.93
N GLY A 35 -3.50 -7.29 3.84
CA GLY A 35 -3.47 -8.76 3.89
C GLY A 35 -2.16 -9.28 4.47
N VAL A 36 -1.02 -8.69 4.08
CA VAL A 36 0.29 -9.07 4.65
C VAL A 36 0.39 -8.69 6.13
N CYS A 37 -0.07 -7.50 6.52
CA CYS A 37 -0.07 -7.08 7.92
C CYS A 37 -0.91 -7.99 8.80
N THR A 38 -2.11 -8.36 8.33
CA THR A 38 -3.01 -9.27 9.04
C THR A 38 -2.38 -10.65 9.17
N ALA A 39 -1.77 -11.20 8.11
CA ALA A 39 -1.07 -12.48 8.18
C ALA A 39 0.10 -12.48 9.18
N LEU A 40 0.90 -11.41 9.19
CA LEU A 40 1.98 -11.23 10.18
C LEU A 40 1.42 -11.11 11.61
N SER A 41 0.30 -10.40 11.78
CA SER A 41 -0.38 -10.24 13.06
C SER A 41 -0.96 -11.56 13.58
N GLU A 42 -1.58 -12.36 12.71
CA GLU A 42 -2.13 -13.67 13.04
C GLU A 42 -1.01 -14.64 13.44
N HIS A 43 0.10 -14.64 12.69
CA HIS A 43 1.26 -15.44 13.02
C HIS A 43 1.79 -15.13 14.42
N LYS A 44 1.90 -13.85 14.76
CA LYS A 44 2.36 -13.40 16.07
C LYS A 44 1.40 -13.78 17.20
N ARG A 45 0.08 -13.64 16.99
CA ARG A 45 -0.96 -14.05 17.96
C ARG A 45 -1.05 -15.57 18.13
N GLY A 46 -0.80 -16.32 17.06
CA GLY A 46 -0.91 -17.78 17.01
C GLY A 46 0.26 -18.55 17.61
N GLY A 47 1.29 -17.87 18.14
CA GLY A 47 2.38 -18.52 18.87
C GLY A 47 3.40 -19.27 18.00
N GLY A 48 3.58 -18.89 16.74
CA GLY A 48 4.80 -19.29 16.00
C GLY A 48 4.73 -20.61 15.21
N GLY A 49 3.57 -21.03 14.69
CA GLY A 49 3.48 -22.20 13.81
C GLY A 49 4.25 -22.10 12.48
N LEU A 50 4.70 -20.91 12.09
CA LEU A 50 5.57 -20.65 10.93
C LEU A 50 6.98 -20.25 11.42
N SER A 51 8.00 -20.44 10.60
CA SER A 51 9.38 -20.11 10.99
C SER A 51 9.58 -18.60 11.12
N GLU A 52 10.49 -18.21 12.00
CA GLU A 52 10.96 -16.81 12.12
C GLU A 52 11.56 -16.31 10.80
N GLU A 53 12.13 -17.20 9.99
CA GLU A 53 12.59 -16.94 8.63
C GLU A 53 11.45 -16.48 7.71
N TRP A 54 10.30 -17.18 7.73
CA TRP A 54 9.12 -16.79 6.95
C TRP A 54 8.59 -15.42 7.37
N PHE A 55 8.56 -15.15 8.67
CA PHE A 55 8.10 -13.87 9.21
C PHE A 55 8.99 -12.72 8.71
N ASN A 56 10.31 -12.88 8.85
CA ASN A 56 11.28 -11.88 8.42
C ASN A 56 11.28 -11.66 6.90
N ALA A 57 11.16 -12.72 6.10
CA ALA A 57 11.05 -12.62 4.65
C ALA A 57 9.78 -11.86 4.24
N THR A 58 8.63 -12.21 4.83
CA THR A 58 7.34 -11.57 4.55
C THR A 58 7.36 -10.09 4.94
N LEU A 59 7.90 -9.77 6.11
CA LEU A 59 8.09 -8.40 6.58
C LEU A 59 9.02 -7.60 5.63
N GLY A 60 10.10 -8.22 5.17
CA GLY A 60 11.02 -7.62 4.20
C GLY A 60 10.35 -7.31 2.85
N HIS A 61 9.55 -8.24 2.32
CA HIS A 61 8.79 -8.03 1.09
C HIS A 61 7.74 -6.92 1.22
N ALA A 62 7.03 -6.86 2.36
CA ALA A 62 6.09 -5.78 2.64
C ALA A 62 6.79 -4.41 2.65
N ARG A 63 7.91 -4.29 3.37
CA ARG A 63 8.71 -3.06 3.39
C ARG A 63 9.17 -2.66 1.98
N ALA A 64 9.68 -3.60 1.19
CA ALA A 64 10.13 -3.32 -0.18
C ALA A 64 8.98 -2.83 -1.09
N LEU A 65 7.79 -3.43 -0.97
CA LEU A 65 6.60 -3.02 -1.70
C LEU A 65 6.19 -1.59 -1.33
N ALA A 66 6.13 -1.28 -0.03
CA ALA A 66 5.78 0.05 0.43
C ALA A 66 6.80 1.11 -0.02
N ARG A 67 8.10 0.83 0.03
CA ARG A 67 9.14 1.73 -0.51
C ARG A 67 8.95 2.00 -2.00
N ARG A 68 8.62 0.98 -2.78
CA ARG A 68 8.40 1.12 -4.23
C ARG A 68 7.26 2.09 -4.55
N PHE A 69 6.21 2.10 -3.72
CA PHE A 69 5.01 2.90 -3.95
C PHE A 69 4.89 4.13 -3.04
N ILE A 70 5.91 4.45 -2.25
CA ILE A 70 5.88 5.53 -1.25
C ILE A 70 5.64 6.92 -1.85
N ARG A 71 5.97 7.12 -3.13
CA ARG A 71 5.70 8.38 -3.86
C ARG A 71 4.30 8.44 -4.48
N GLU A 72 3.64 7.29 -4.63
CA GLU A 72 2.35 7.17 -5.30
C GLU A 72 1.18 7.00 -4.31
N LEU A 73 1.50 6.50 -3.12
CA LEU A 73 0.59 6.34 -1.99
C LEU A 73 1.06 7.26 -0.87
N SER A 74 0.14 8.06 -0.32
CA SER A 74 0.47 8.77 0.92
C SER A 74 0.62 7.76 2.05
N LEU A 75 1.65 7.95 2.88
CA LEU A 75 1.89 7.11 4.03
C LEU A 75 0.70 7.14 4.98
N ASP A 76 0.09 8.32 5.18
CA ASP A 76 -1.11 8.52 6.01
C ASP A 76 -2.29 7.64 5.56
N THR A 77 -2.53 7.50 4.26
CA THR A 77 -3.59 6.63 3.74
C THR A 77 -3.30 5.16 4.05
N LEU A 78 -2.03 4.74 3.95
CA LEU A 78 -1.62 3.37 4.25
C LEU A 78 -1.76 3.06 5.73
N GLU A 79 -1.36 3.99 6.60
CA GLU A 79 -1.50 3.86 8.06
C GLU A 79 -2.97 3.78 8.47
N LEU A 80 -3.82 4.69 7.99
CA LEU A 80 -5.25 4.73 8.31
C LEU A 80 -5.98 3.42 7.93
N VAL A 81 -5.65 2.86 6.76
CA VAL A 81 -6.25 1.59 6.30
C VAL A 81 -5.80 0.41 7.18
N ILE A 82 -4.54 0.40 7.65
CA ILE A 82 -4.02 -0.67 8.51
C ILE A 82 -4.51 -0.55 9.95
N GLU A 83 -4.59 0.66 10.49
CA GLU A 83 -5.18 0.91 11.80
C GLU A 83 -6.62 0.40 11.87
N GLY A 84 -7.39 0.61 10.80
CA GLY A 84 -8.74 0.06 10.65
C GLY A 84 -8.82 -1.47 10.55
N ALA A 85 -7.72 -2.15 10.23
CA ALA A 85 -7.67 -3.61 10.06
C ALA A 85 -7.34 -4.38 11.36
N ASN A 86 -7.24 -3.70 12.51
CA ASN A 86 -6.96 -4.31 13.82
C ASN A 86 -5.69 -5.18 13.83
N VAL A 87 -4.64 -4.72 13.16
CA VAL A 87 -3.32 -5.36 13.09
C VAL A 87 -2.58 -5.18 14.42
N ASP A 88 -1.80 -6.19 14.85
CA ASP A 88 -0.95 -6.11 16.04
C ASP A 88 0.01 -4.89 16.03
N ALA A 89 0.08 -4.18 17.15
CA ALA A 89 0.80 -2.91 17.26
C ALA A 89 2.30 -3.03 16.94
N ASP A 90 2.93 -4.16 17.30
CA ASP A 90 4.34 -4.37 17.03
C ASP A 90 4.60 -4.67 15.54
N VAL A 91 3.64 -5.33 14.87
CA VAL A 91 3.69 -5.53 13.41
C VAL A 91 3.58 -4.19 12.70
N GLN A 92 2.64 -3.34 13.13
CA GLN A 92 2.51 -1.98 12.63
C GLN A 92 3.81 -1.19 12.82
N ALA A 93 4.36 -1.17 14.03
CA ALA A 93 5.61 -0.48 14.33
C ALA A 93 6.78 -1.00 13.48
N SER A 94 6.88 -2.31 13.31
CA SER A 94 7.92 -2.95 12.50
C SER A 94 7.81 -2.58 11.02
N LEU A 95 6.61 -2.42 10.48
CA LEU A 95 6.41 -2.04 9.08
C LEU A 95 6.62 -0.55 8.85
N PHE A 96 6.06 0.29 9.72
CA PHE A 96 5.97 1.73 9.48
C PHE A 96 7.15 2.54 10.00
N SER A 97 7.91 2.07 10.99
CA SER A 97 9.07 2.79 11.53
C SER A 97 10.06 3.23 10.42
N GLU A 98 10.42 2.30 9.55
CA GLU A 98 11.34 2.59 8.44
C GLU A 98 10.69 3.42 7.33
N LEU A 99 9.40 3.19 7.05
CA LEU A 99 8.67 3.93 6.03
C LEU A 99 8.45 5.39 6.42
N ARG A 100 8.14 5.67 7.70
CA ARG A 100 8.06 7.03 8.26
C ARG A 100 9.39 7.76 8.11
N SER A 101 10.49 7.08 8.43
CA SER A 101 11.85 7.63 8.29
C SER A 101 12.18 7.96 6.82
N LEU A 102 11.83 7.06 5.89
CA LEU A 102 12.02 7.28 4.46
C LEU A 102 11.12 8.38 3.90
N TYR A 103 9.86 8.45 4.35
CA TYR A 103 8.92 9.48 3.94
C TYR A 103 9.36 10.86 4.39
N ALA A 104 9.83 10.99 5.64
CA ALA A 104 10.37 12.24 6.17
C ALA A 104 11.63 12.74 5.43
N TRP A 105 12.36 11.87 4.73
CA TRP A 105 13.48 12.28 3.88
C TRP A 105 13.05 12.70 2.46
N LEU A 106 11.91 12.19 1.99
CA LEU A 106 11.38 12.47 0.66
C LEU A 106 10.55 13.76 0.58
N VAL A 107 10.04 14.23 1.72
CA VAL A 107 9.25 15.46 1.90
C VAL A 107 10.15 16.56 2.45
#